data_AF-A0A5R8VG11-F1
#
_entry.id   AF-A0A5R8VG11-F1
#
_cell.length_a   1.000
_cell.length_b   1.000
_cell.length_c   1.000
_cell.angle_alpha   90.00
_cell.angle_beta   90.00
_cell.angle_gamma   90.00
#
_symmetry.space_group_name_H-M   'P 1'
#
loop_
_entity.id
_entity.type
_entity.pdbx_description
1 polymer ?
#
loop_
_entity_poly.entity_id
_entity_poly.type
_entity_poly.pdbx_seq_one_letter_code
_entity_poly.pdbx_strand_id
1 'polypeptide(L)'
;MTVVLSVGLGGCTADAEGIPLTYTTAPGDTEQQVSFRFSVTDLRAANGPLTGTGGTCYEFTDLPTVELAPGQTISLALDKPINKPGL
;
A
#
# COMPACT_ATOMS: atom_id res chain seq x y z
N MET A 1 -10.32 21.77 3.66
CA MET A 1 -8.91 22.16 3.47
C MET A 1 -8.07 21.06 4.12
N THR A 2 -7.71 20.04 3.34
CA THR A 2 -6.97 18.88 3.85
C THR A 2 -5.49 19.18 3.76
N VAL A 3 -4.80 19.13 4.89
CA VAL A 3 -3.36 19.34 4.99
C VAL A 3 -2.66 18.11 4.42
N VAL A 4 -1.87 18.31 3.36
CA VAL A 4 -0.95 17.29 2.84
C VAL A 4 0.42 17.65 3.39
N LEU A 5 0.93 16.87 4.35
CA LEU A 5 2.29 17.06 4.88
C LEU A 5 3.29 16.49 3.87
N SER A 6 4.04 17.36 3.18
CA SER A 6 5.02 16.96 2.17
C SER A 6 6.43 17.00 2.75
N VAL A 7 7.00 15.83 3.06
CA VAL A 7 8.46 15.66 3.22
C VAL A 7 8.87 14.32 2.61
N GLY A 8 8.78 14.14 1.29
CA GLY A 8 9.24 12.90 0.63
C GLY A 8 8.61 11.58 1.14
N LEU A 9 7.48 11.67 1.83
CA LEU A 9 6.73 10.57 2.43
C LEU A 9 5.57 10.28 1.50
N GLY A 10 5.39 9.02 1.14
CA GLY A 10 4.23 8.57 0.39
C GLY A 10 2.91 9.12 0.91
N GLY A 11 2.02 9.56 0.04
CA GLY A 11 0.69 10.02 0.43
C GLY A 11 -0.26 8.85 0.68
N CYS A 12 -1.13 8.95 1.68
CA CYS A 12 -2.22 8.00 1.87
C CYS A 12 -3.60 8.65 1.70
N THR A 13 -4.55 7.89 1.19
CA THR A 13 -5.97 8.24 1.29
C THR A 13 -6.56 7.55 2.51
N ALA A 14 -7.47 8.21 3.22
CA ALA A 14 -8.17 7.62 4.36
C ALA A 14 -9.69 7.64 4.15
N ASP A 15 -10.43 6.81 4.90
CA ASP A 15 -11.88 6.91 4.99
C ASP A 15 -12.34 8.08 5.89
N ALA A 16 -13.65 8.20 6.10
CA ALA A 16 -14.26 9.27 6.90
C ALA A 16 -13.85 9.23 8.38
N GLU A 17 -13.36 8.08 8.87
CA GLU A 17 -12.88 7.88 10.24
C GLU A 17 -11.36 8.13 10.35
N GLY A 18 -10.70 8.45 9.24
CA GLY A 18 -9.27 8.71 9.17
C GLY A 18 -8.42 7.45 9.07
N ILE A 19 -9.02 6.29 8.79
CA ILE A 19 -8.30 5.03 8.61
C ILE A 19 -7.65 5.00 7.21
N PRO A 20 -6.32 4.82 7.10
CA PRO A 20 -5.65 4.73 5.81
C PRO A 20 -6.14 3.55 4.96
N LEU A 21 -6.51 3.83 3.71
CA LEU A 21 -7.01 2.85 2.74
C LEU A 21 -5.98 2.52 1.65
N THR A 22 -5.27 3.54 1.15
CA THR A 22 -4.23 3.37 0.14
C THR A 22 -3.00 4.19 0.50
N TYR A 23 -1.86 3.82 -0.05
CA TYR A 23 -0.58 4.49 0.14
C TYR A 23 0.20 4.53 -1.17
N THR A 24 0.82 5.68 -1.46
CA THR A 24 1.79 5.82 -2.56
C THR A 24 3.17 5.48 -2.01
N THR A 25 3.86 4.49 -2.54
CA THR A 25 5.20 4.12 -2.04
C THR A 25 6.23 5.25 -2.23
N ALA A 26 7.08 5.45 -1.23
CA ALA A 26 8.23 6.36 -1.30
C ALA A 26 9.52 5.57 -1.63
N PRO A 27 10.56 6.23 -2.16
CA PRO A 27 11.86 5.60 -2.34
C PRO A 27 12.39 5.00 -1.03
N GLY A 28 12.88 3.76 -1.08
CA GLY A 28 13.40 3.05 0.08
C GLY A 28 12.35 2.40 1.00
N ASP A 29 11.06 2.52 0.70
CA ASP A 29 10.03 1.79 1.45
C ASP A 29 10.16 0.28 1.18
N THR A 30 10.13 -0.52 2.26
CA THR A 30 9.99 -1.98 2.16
C THR A 30 8.59 -2.44 2.58
N GLU A 31 8.17 -3.64 2.16
CA GLU A 31 6.90 -4.24 2.62
C GLU A 31 6.78 -4.22 4.15
N GLN A 32 7.87 -4.54 4.86
CA GLN A 32 7.88 -4.62 6.31
C GLN A 32 7.71 -3.24 6.96
N GLN A 33 8.41 -2.22 6.45
CA GLN A 33 8.31 -0.86 6.97
C GLN A 33 6.90 -0.28 6.78
N VAL A 34 6.31 -0.49 5.60
CA VAL A 34 4.94 -0.03 5.32
C VAL A 34 3.94 -0.77 6.20
N SER A 35 4.05 -2.10 6.30
CA SER A 35 3.18 -2.92 7.17
C SER A 35 3.23 -2.43 8.63
N PHE A 36 4.43 -2.16 9.13
CA PHE A 36 4.63 -1.65 10.50
C PHE A 36 4.05 -0.25 10.68
N ARG A 37 4.31 0.68 9.75
CA ARG A 37 3.85 2.07 9.83
C ARG A 37 2.33 2.19 9.91
N PHE A 38 1.62 1.32 9.19
CA PHE A 38 0.16 1.37 9.08
C PHE A 38 -0.55 0.24 9.83
N SER A 39 0.18 -0.57 10.61
CA SER A 39 -0.37 -1.72 11.34
C SER A 39 -1.15 -2.70 10.43
N VAL A 40 -0.66 -2.91 9.22
CA VAL A 40 -1.25 -3.85 8.26
C VAL A 40 -0.62 -5.23 8.48
N THR A 41 -1.43 -6.19 8.90
CA THR A 41 -0.96 -7.55 9.23
C THR A 41 -0.50 -8.32 8.00
N ASP A 42 -1.16 -8.11 6.85
CA ASP A 42 -0.83 -8.81 5.60
C ASP A 42 -0.98 -7.86 4.40
N LEU A 43 0.09 -7.13 4.10
CA LEU A 43 0.13 -6.19 2.98
C LEU A 43 -0.01 -6.90 1.63
N ARG A 44 0.42 -8.17 1.53
CA ARG A 44 0.29 -8.95 0.30
C ARG A 44 -1.16 -9.34 0.06
N ALA A 45 -1.90 -9.78 1.08
CA ALA A 45 -3.32 -10.08 0.94
C ALA A 45 -4.15 -8.84 0.55
N ALA A 46 -3.78 -7.64 1.02
CA ALA A 46 -4.44 -6.40 0.63
C ALA A 46 -4.23 -6.02 -0.84
N ASN A 47 -3.22 -6.60 -1.50
CA ASN A 47 -2.80 -6.24 -2.85
C ASN A 47 -2.71 -7.43 -3.81
N GLY A 48 -2.87 -8.66 -3.34
CA GLY A 48 -2.93 -9.87 -4.16
C GLY A 48 -4.32 -10.05 -4.76
N PRO A 49 -4.52 -11.03 -5.65
CA PRO A 49 -5.83 -11.30 -6.25
C PRO A 49 -6.84 -11.81 -5.22
N LEU A 50 -8.10 -11.37 -5.32
CA LEU A 50 -9.22 -11.83 -4.48
C LEU A 50 -9.49 -13.33 -4.63
N THR A 51 -9.15 -13.89 -5.80
CA THR A 51 -9.31 -15.30 -6.14
C THR A 51 -8.15 -15.74 -7.02
N GLY A 52 -7.62 -16.95 -6.80
CA GLY A 52 -6.53 -17.52 -7.57
C GLY A 52 -5.13 -17.26 -6.99
N THR A 53 -4.09 -17.54 -7.75
CA THR A 53 -2.68 -17.55 -7.30
C THR A 53 -1.79 -16.50 -7.99
N GLY A 54 -2.39 -15.44 -8.54
CA GLY A 54 -1.66 -14.32 -9.13
C GLY A 54 -0.82 -13.53 -8.10
N GLY A 55 0.15 -12.76 -8.60
CA GLY A 55 1.01 -11.92 -7.76
C GLY A 55 0.31 -10.66 -7.23
N THR A 56 1.01 -9.92 -6.37
CA THR A 56 0.56 -8.62 -5.85
C THR A 56 0.44 -7.58 -6.97
N CYS A 57 -0.48 -6.61 -6.81
CA CYS A 57 -0.66 -5.47 -7.70
C CYS A 57 0.39 -4.37 -7.53
N TYR A 58 1.59 -4.72 -7.05
CA TYR A 58 2.74 -3.83 -6.87
C TYR A 58 4.04 -4.55 -7.22
N GLU A 59 5.08 -3.77 -7.49
CA GLU A 59 6.38 -4.25 -7.96
C GLU A 59 7.48 -3.93 -6.94
N PHE A 60 8.58 -4.68 -7.03
CA PHE A 60 9.77 -4.45 -6.22
C PHE A 60 10.85 -3.79 -7.07
N THR A 61 11.54 -2.80 -6.50
CA THR A 61 12.82 -2.33 -7.06
C THR A 61 13.96 -3.28 -6.70
N ASP A 62 13.91 -3.90 -5.51
CA ASP A 62 14.87 -4.91 -5.09
C ASP A 62 14.19 -6.04 -4.30
N LEU A 63 14.14 -7.23 -4.89
CA LEU A 63 13.48 -8.40 -4.28
C LEU A 63 14.20 -8.95 -3.03
N PRO A 64 15.53 -9.05 -2.99
CA PRO A 64 16.27 -9.47 -1.79
C PRO A 64 15.98 -8.64 -0.54
N THR A 65 15.86 -7.32 -0.67
CA THR A 65 15.52 -6.42 0.45
C THR A 65 14.01 -6.16 0.58
N VAL A 66 13.23 -6.65 -0.39
CA VAL A 66 11.78 -6.45 -0.43
C VAL A 66 11.43 -4.95 -0.51
N GLU A 67 12.26 -4.20 -1.22
CA GLU A 67 12.07 -2.77 -1.50
C GLU A 67 11.02 -2.61 -2.59
N LEU A 68 9.98 -1.84 -2.27
CA LEU A 68 8.88 -1.54 -3.18
C LEU A 68 9.34 -0.50 -4.21
N ALA A 69 8.91 -0.66 -5.46
CA ALA A 69 9.14 0.40 -6.44
C ALA A 69 8.42 1.68 -5.99
N PRO A 70 9.05 2.86 -6.15
CA PRO A 70 8.46 4.12 -5.68
C PRO A 70 7.34 4.61 -6.60
N GLY A 71 6.40 5.38 -6.03
CA GLY A 71 5.35 6.08 -6.78
C GLY A 71 4.13 5.23 -7.15
N GLN A 72 4.05 3.98 -6.70
CA GLN A 72 2.91 3.10 -6.96
C GLN A 72 1.91 3.16 -5.81
N THR A 73 0.62 3.08 -6.15
CA THR A 73 -0.45 3.05 -5.15
C THR A 73 -0.71 1.61 -4.74
N ILE A 74 -0.68 1.35 -3.44
CA ILE A 74 -0.99 0.05 -2.84
C ILE A 74 -2.13 0.20 -1.84
N SER A 75 -2.92 -0.85 -1.66
CA SER A 75 -3.92 -0.93 -0.60
C SER A 75 -3.27 -1.20 0.76
N LEU A 76 -3.80 -0.52 1.78
CA LEU A 76 -3.53 -0.78 3.20
C LEU A 76 -4.69 -1.52 3.89
N ALA A 77 -5.84 -1.60 3.22
CA ALA A 77 -7.06 -2.19 3.74
C ALA A 77 -7.35 -3.57 3.10
N LEU A 78 -7.41 -4.62 3.93
CA LEU A 78 -7.68 -6.00 3.49
C LEU A 78 -9.09 -6.17 2.92
N ASP A 79 -10.06 -5.43 3.45
CA ASP A 79 -11.46 -5.42 3.02
C ASP A 79 -11.69 -4.55 1.77
N LYS A 80 -10.70 -3.74 1.38
CA LYS A 80 -10.73 -2.87 0.19
C LYS A 80 -9.47 -3.05 -0.66
N PRO A 81 -9.26 -4.24 -1.26
CA PRO A 81 -8.09 -4.48 -2.08
C PRO A 81 -8.19 -3.72 -3.42
N ILE A 82 -7.06 -3.18 -3.87
CA ILE A 82 -6.98 -2.30 -5.06
C ILE A 82 -7.28 -3.04 -6.37
N ASN A 83 -7.23 -4.37 -6.34
CA ASN A 83 -7.55 -5.25 -7.46
C ASN A 83 -9.05 -5.26 -7.84
N LYS A 84 -9.90 -4.50 -7.14
CA LYS A 84 -11.33 -4.39 -7.43
C LYS A 84 -11.75 -2.95 -7.73
N PRO A 85 -11.92 -2.59 -9.02
CA PRO A 85 -12.58 -1.34 -9.36
C PRO A 85 -14.09 -1.48 -9.05
N GLY A 86 -14.57 -0.83 -7.99
CA GLY A 86 -15.99 -0.52 -7.78
C GLY A 86 -16.88 -1.59 -7.15
N LEU A 87 -16.64 -1.96 -5.89
CA LEU A 87 -17.73 -2.38 -4.99
C LEU A 87 -17.96 -1.34 -3.90
#